data_AF-A0A0C4FCQ7-F1
#
_entry.id   AF-A0A0C4FCQ7-F1
#
_cell.length_a   1.000
_cell.length_b   1.000
_cell.length_c   1.000
_cell.angle_alpha   90.00
_cell.angle_beta   90.00
_cell.angle_gamma   90.00
#
_symmetry.space_group_name_H-M   'P 1'
#
loop_
_entity.id
_entity.type
_entity.pdbx_description
1 polymer ?
#
loop_
_entity_poly.entity_id
_entity_poly.type
_entity_poly.pdbx_seq_one_letter_code
_entity_poly.pdbx_strand_id
1 'polypeptide(L)'
;MSTDVSRIQDSCSNGLILVSGLFQITLAFISLYDMLGWPMLGGIAVVLLSIPLNIGLARLQSRLQKLQMKNKDSRTRLMNEILNNIRSIKLYTWENAFTQKLFAIRNERELGILRKIGYLSSASISLWNFLSSHFVVSAIAISSGGATNGHQPVGRSIRFSQSNLQFLTSKELQQDAVIRSEHTTEAQGLPVEVKDANFTWSSGADATLSDISLSVPQGDLLAVVGRVGSGKSSLLSGILGEMYKLSGKVQLRGKVAYAAQTPWLLSATLKENILFGAEYDKELYDSVIAGCALVDDLAMLKDGDETQVGEKGIALSGGQKARISLARTVYARADVYLLDDPLSSVDAHVARHLFDK
;
A
#
# COMPACT_ATOMS: atom_id res chain seq x y z
N MET A 1 5.67 -3.62 -2.85
CA MET A 1 5.20 -4.39 -4.02
C MET A 1 6.27 -4.59 -5.07
N SER A 2 6.66 -3.61 -5.90
CA SER A 2 7.56 -3.83 -7.04
C SER A 2 8.92 -4.48 -6.68
N THR A 3 9.54 -4.05 -5.58
CA THR A 3 10.80 -4.63 -5.10
C THR A 3 10.64 -5.99 -4.44
N ASP A 4 9.45 -6.32 -3.94
CA ASP A 4 9.20 -7.57 -3.24
C ASP A 4 8.90 -8.69 -4.24
N VAL A 5 8.13 -8.37 -5.29
CA VAL A 5 7.84 -9.29 -6.40
C VAL A 5 9.13 -9.72 -7.10
N SER A 6 10.02 -8.77 -7.43
CA SER A 6 11.29 -9.10 -8.08
C SER A 6 12.17 -9.99 -7.18
N ARG A 7 12.17 -9.76 -5.86
CA ARG A 7 12.94 -10.56 -4.91
C ARG A 7 12.40 -11.97 -4.73
N ILE A 8 11.08 -12.15 -4.75
CA ILE A 8 10.45 -13.48 -4.69
C ILE A 8 10.78 -14.25 -5.96
N GLN A 9 10.66 -13.60 -7.13
CA GLN A 9 11.04 -14.19 -8.41
C GLN A 9 12.51 -14.64 -8.41
N ASP A 10 13.43 -13.78 -7.97
CA ASP A 10 14.84 -14.10 -7.82
C ASP A 10 15.06 -15.26 -6.84
N SER A 11 14.33 -15.29 -5.73
CA SER A 11 14.46 -16.34 -4.70
C SER A 11 13.98 -17.70 -5.22
N CYS A 12 12.86 -17.75 -5.94
CA CYS A 12 12.35 -18.97 -6.56
C CYS A 12 13.31 -19.50 -7.63
N SER A 13 13.83 -18.62 -8.50
CA SER A 13 14.82 -19.01 -9.51
C SER A 13 16.11 -19.56 -8.89
N ASN A 14 16.54 -19.00 -7.76
CA ASN A 14 17.77 -19.43 -7.09
C ASN A 14 17.55 -20.62 -6.12
N GLY A 15 16.30 -20.96 -5.78
CA GLY A 15 15.99 -22.07 -4.89
C GLY A 15 16.39 -23.43 -5.46
N LEU A 16 16.18 -23.63 -6.77
CA LEU A 16 16.61 -24.85 -7.48
C LEU A 16 18.13 -25.02 -7.47
N ILE A 17 18.87 -23.90 -7.53
CA ILE A 17 20.34 -23.89 -7.47
C ILE A 17 20.84 -24.39 -6.12
N LEU A 18 20.09 -24.21 -5.04
CA LEU A 18 20.47 -24.72 -3.71
C LEU A 18 20.47 -26.26 -3.67
N VAL A 19 19.45 -26.87 -4.28
CA VAL A 19 19.33 -28.34 -4.35
C VAL A 19 20.36 -28.92 -5.32
N SER A 20 20.48 -28.33 -6.52
CA SER A 20 21.48 -28.77 -7.50
C SER A 20 22.92 -28.53 -7.02
N GLY A 21 23.15 -27.48 -6.22
CA GLY A 21 24.45 -27.15 -5.65
C GLY A 21 24.98 -28.22 -4.69
N LEU A 22 24.12 -28.80 -3.85
CA LEU A 22 24.53 -29.91 -2.96
C LEU A 22 24.97 -31.15 -3.75
N PHE A 23 24.26 -31.47 -4.83
CA PHE A 23 24.63 -32.55 -5.74
C PHE A 23 25.94 -32.26 -6.49
N GLN A 24 26.10 -31.04 -6.99
CA GLN A 24 27.30 -30.63 -7.72
C GLN A 24 28.55 -30.62 -6.82
N ILE A 25 28.41 -30.16 -5.57
CA ILE A 25 29.50 -30.15 -4.58
C ILE A 25 29.91 -31.59 -4.23
N THR A 26 28.94 -32.48 -3.98
CA THR A 26 29.24 -33.88 -3.65
C THR A 26 29.91 -34.62 -4.81
N LEU A 27 29.44 -34.44 -6.04
CA LEU A 27 30.03 -35.05 -7.22
C LEU A 27 31.43 -34.48 -7.53
N ALA A 28 31.63 -33.17 -7.36
CA ALA A 28 32.94 -32.53 -7.48
C ALA A 28 33.91 -33.07 -6.42
N PHE A 29 33.46 -33.32 -5.20
CA PHE A 29 34.29 -33.88 -4.14
C PHE A 29 34.70 -35.33 -4.41
N ILE A 30 33.79 -36.18 -4.91
CA ILE A 30 34.11 -37.55 -5.33
C ILE A 30 35.20 -37.51 -6.42
N SER A 31 35.00 -36.70 -7.46
CA SER A 31 35.95 -36.57 -8.56
C SER A 31 37.31 -36.02 -8.12
N LEU A 32 37.33 -35.09 -7.16
CA LEU A 32 38.57 -34.49 -6.65
C LEU A 32 39.36 -35.47 -5.76
N TYR A 33 38.65 -36.32 -5.00
CA TYR A 33 39.26 -37.38 -4.21
C TYR A 33 39.97 -38.41 -5.10
N ASP A 34 39.34 -38.80 -6.21
CA ASP A 34 39.92 -39.76 -7.16
C ASP A 34 41.19 -39.22 -7.84
N MET A 35 41.31 -37.90 -8.03
CA MET A 35 42.49 -37.28 -8.66
C MET A 35 43.61 -36.92 -7.68
N LEU A 36 43.29 -36.38 -6.50
CA LEU A 36 44.29 -35.83 -5.56
C LEU A 36 44.50 -36.67 -4.30
N GLY A 37 43.58 -37.59 -3.95
CA GLY A 37 43.64 -38.39 -2.73
C GLY A 37 43.48 -37.56 -1.44
N TRP A 38 44.12 -38.00 -0.35
CA TRP A 38 44.06 -37.39 0.99
C TRP A 38 44.34 -35.88 1.09
N PRO A 39 45.25 -35.28 0.28
CA PRO A 39 45.46 -33.84 0.26
C PRO A 39 44.21 -32.97 0.01
N MET A 40 43.18 -33.53 -0.61
CA MET A 40 41.86 -32.90 -0.82
C MET A 40 41.20 -32.42 0.49
N LEU A 41 41.44 -33.11 1.61
CA LEU A 41 40.83 -32.78 2.91
C LEU A 41 41.23 -31.38 3.43
N GLY A 42 42.43 -30.90 3.08
CA GLY A 42 42.86 -29.53 3.43
C GLY A 42 41.99 -28.46 2.77
N GLY A 43 41.60 -28.67 1.52
CA GLY A 43 40.67 -27.78 0.81
C GLY A 43 39.27 -27.78 1.42
N ILE A 44 38.78 -28.95 1.84
CA ILE A 44 37.48 -29.09 2.53
C ILE A 44 37.48 -28.32 3.86
N ALA A 45 38.55 -28.43 4.65
CA ALA A 45 38.68 -27.71 5.92
C ALA A 45 38.60 -26.18 5.72
N VAL A 46 39.25 -25.65 4.68
CA VAL A 46 39.18 -24.21 4.34
C VAL A 46 37.77 -23.80 3.92
N VAL A 47 37.09 -24.60 3.10
CA VAL A 47 35.70 -24.32 2.68
C VAL A 47 34.76 -24.35 3.88
N LEU A 48 34.84 -25.35 4.76
CA LEU A 48 34.00 -25.46 5.94
C LEU A 48 34.21 -24.29 6.92
N LEU A 49 35.46 -23.86 7.11
CA LEU A 49 35.81 -22.73 7.97
C LEU A 49 35.28 -21.39 7.41
N SER A 50 35.07 -21.30 6.10
CA SER A 50 34.53 -20.12 5.43
C SER A 50 33.02 -19.93 5.55
N ILE A 51 32.27 -21.02 5.76
CA ILE A 51 30.81 -21.02 5.89
C ILE A 51 30.34 -20.09 7.03
N PRO A 52 30.83 -20.20 8.28
CA PRO A 52 30.39 -19.32 9.37
C PRO A 52 30.74 -17.84 9.11
N LEU A 53 31.88 -17.56 8.48
CA LEU A 53 32.29 -16.20 8.11
C LEU A 53 31.29 -15.59 7.10
N ASN A 54 30.96 -16.34 6.05
CA ASN A 54 30.00 -15.91 5.04
C ASN A 54 28.58 -15.75 5.61
N ILE A 55 28.13 -16.64 6.49
CA ILE A 55 26.84 -16.51 7.19
C ILE A 55 26.82 -15.23 8.04
N GLY A 56 27.89 -14.93 8.76
CA GLY A 56 28.03 -13.70 9.55
C GLY A 56 27.90 -12.44 8.69
N LEU A 57 28.62 -12.38 7.57
CA LEU A 57 28.56 -11.27 6.61
C LEU A 57 27.18 -11.14 5.98
N ALA A 58 26.56 -12.25 5.57
CA ALA A 58 25.21 -12.26 4.99
C ALA A 58 24.15 -11.77 5.98
N ARG A 59 24.24 -12.17 7.26
CA ARG A 59 23.36 -11.67 8.33
C ARG A 59 23.52 -10.16 8.55
N LEU A 60 24.76 -9.66 8.58
CA LEU A 60 25.03 -8.23 8.71
C LEU A 60 24.49 -7.45 7.50
N GLN A 61 24.69 -7.97 6.29
CA GLN A 61 24.18 -7.39 5.05
C GLN A 61 22.65 -7.30 5.08
N SER A 62 21.99 -8.36 5.53
CA SER A 62 20.54 -8.42 5.68
C SER A 62 20.03 -7.38 6.70
N ARG A 63 20.73 -7.18 7.83
CA ARG A 63 20.40 -6.13 8.82
C ARG A 63 20.53 -4.74 8.22
N LEU A 64 21.61 -4.45 7.50
CA LEU A 64 21.81 -3.15 6.85
C LEU A 64 20.79 -2.90 5.74
N GLN A 65 20.42 -3.92 4.95
CA GLN A 65 19.37 -3.81 3.94
C GLN A 65 18.01 -3.48 4.57
N LYS A 66 17.67 -4.08 5.73
CA LYS A 66 16.45 -3.72 6.47
C LYS A 66 16.46 -2.25 6.90
N LEU A 67 17.57 -1.76 7.42
CA LEU A 67 17.71 -0.34 7.81
C LEU A 67 17.61 0.60 6.60
N GLN A 68 18.22 0.22 5.47
CA GLN A 68 18.10 0.97 4.22
C GLN A 68 16.64 1.07 3.76
N MET A 69 15.88 -0.04 3.80
CA MET A 69 14.46 -0.04 3.41
C MET A 69 13.65 0.92 4.28
N LYS A 70 13.85 0.92 5.60
CA LYS A 70 13.18 1.88 6.50
C LYS A 70 13.45 3.35 6.14
N ASN A 71 14.70 3.68 5.83
CA ASN A 71 15.07 5.04 5.40
C ASN A 71 14.52 5.38 4.01
N LYS A 72 14.50 4.42 3.08
CA LYS A 72 13.91 4.57 1.74
C LYS A 72 12.40 4.80 1.82
N ASP A 73 11.69 4.09 2.69
CA ASP A 73 10.26 4.27 2.94
C ASP A 73 9.98 5.67 3.50
N SER A 74 10.79 6.10 4.48
CA SER A 74 10.69 7.45 5.06
C SER A 74 10.87 8.55 4.00
N ARG A 75 11.86 8.39 3.11
CA ARG A 75 12.10 9.32 1.99
C ARG A 75 10.94 9.35 1.02
N THR A 76 10.42 8.17 0.65
CA THR A 76 9.33 8.03 -0.32
C THR A 76 8.04 8.63 0.24
N ARG A 77 7.77 8.44 1.54
CA ARG A 77 6.66 9.09 2.25
C ARG A 77 6.76 10.62 2.19
N LEU A 78 7.91 11.18 2.57
CA LEU A 78 8.13 12.64 2.52
C LEU A 78 8.00 13.19 1.10
N MET A 79 8.50 12.48 0.10
CA MET A 79 8.37 12.86 -1.31
C MET A 79 6.90 12.89 -1.75
N ASN A 80 6.10 11.90 -1.35
CA ASN A 80 4.66 11.88 -1.60
C ASN A 80 3.93 13.04 -0.90
N GLU A 81 4.32 13.38 0.34
CA GLU A 81 3.78 14.54 1.06
C GLU A 81 4.07 15.85 0.31
N ILE A 82 5.30 16.02 -0.20
CA ILE A 82 5.70 17.20 -0.99
C ILE A 82 4.89 17.29 -2.29
N LEU A 83 4.79 16.18 -3.05
CA LEU A 83 4.06 16.17 -4.32
C LEU A 83 2.57 16.46 -4.14
N ASN A 84 1.95 15.84 -3.13
CA ASN A 84 0.53 16.04 -2.83
C ASN A 84 0.21 17.49 -2.41
N ASN A 85 1.17 18.20 -1.79
CA ASN A 85 0.96 19.53 -1.23
C ASN A 85 1.80 20.62 -1.93
N ILE A 86 2.25 20.37 -3.17
CA ILE A 86 3.22 21.25 -3.85
C ILE A 86 2.72 22.69 -4.02
N ARG A 87 1.41 22.88 -4.26
CA ARG A 87 0.81 24.21 -4.41
C ARG A 87 0.96 25.03 -3.14
N SER A 88 0.64 24.46 -1.98
CA SER A 88 0.78 25.13 -0.68
C SER A 88 2.24 25.42 -0.36
N ILE A 89 3.14 24.47 -0.63
CA ILE A 89 4.59 24.65 -0.40
C ILE A 89 5.13 25.84 -1.20
N LYS A 90 4.71 25.98 -2.46
CA LYS A 90 5.08 27.12 -3.31
C LYS A 90 4.54 28.44 -2.79
N LEU A 91 3.27 28.48 -2.37
CA LEU A 91 2.64 29.68 -1.81
C LEU A 91 3.35 30.20 -0.55
N TYR A 92 3.82 29.29 0.31
CA TYR A 92 4.58 29.65 1.51
C TYR A 92 6.10 29.76 1.29
N THR A 93 6.60 29.53 0.06
CA THR A 93 8.05 29.51 -0.25
C THR A 93 8.85 28.51 0.62
N TRP A 94 8.21 27.41 1.04
CA TRP A 94 8.83 26.39 1.91
C TRP A 94 9.70 25.37 1.16
N GLU A 95 9.94 25.57 -0.14
CA GLU A 95 10.71 24.66 -0.98
C GLU A 95 12.09 24.32 -0.38
N ASN A 96 12.80 25.34 0.13
CA ASN A 96 14.12 25.16 0.73
C ASN A 96 14.06 24.33 2.02
N ALA A 97 13.07 24.55 2.88
CA ALA A 97 12.94 23.82 4.14
C ALA A 97 12.63 22.33 3.90
N PHE A 98 11.74 22.01 2.96
CA PHE A 98 11.44 20.63 2.58
C PHE A 98 12.62 19.96 1.87
N THR A 99 13.32 20.69 1.02
CA THR A 99 14.52 20.21 0.33
C THR A 99 15.63 19.87 1.31
N GLN A 100 15.88 20.71 2.31
CA GLN A 100 16.84 20.42 3.38
C GLN A 100 16.46 19.18 4.18
N LYS A 101 15.18 19.01 4.56
CA LYS A 101 14.69 17.79 5.22
C LYS A 101 14.91 16.54 4.36
N LEU A 102 14.63 16.62 3.07
CA LEU A 102 14.85 15.52 2.13
C LEU A 102 16.35 15.17 2.01
N PHE A 103 17.21 16.18 1.92
CA PHE A 103 18.65 15.98 1.87
C PHE A 103 19.23 15.44 3.17
N ALA A 104 18.70 15.81 4.34
CA ALA A 104 19.11 15.22 5.60
C ALA A 104 18.84 13.69 5.61
N ILE A 105 17.64 13.27 5.19
CA ILE A 105 17.32 11.83 5.09
C ILE A 105 18.25 11.12 4.10
N ARG A 106 18.47 11.72 2.92
CA ARG A 106 19.30 11.12 1.87
C ARG A 106 20.77 11.06 2.28
N ASN A 107 21.36 12.17 2.67
CA ASN A 107 22.79 12.32 2.86
C ASN A 107 23.26 11.74 4.20
N GLU A 108 22.53 12.00 5.29
CA GLU A 108 22.95 11.60 6.63
C GLU A 108 22.58 10.15 6.94
N ARG A 109 21.42 9.68 6.44
CA ARG A 109 20.90 8.35 6.77
C ARG A 109 21.09 7.34 5.64
N GLU A 110 20.62 7.63 4.43
CA GLU A 110 20.59 6.66 3.33
C GLU A 110 21.99 6.39 2.75
N LEU A 111 22.73 7.43 2.39
CA LEU A 111 24.08 7.30 1.80
C LEU A 111 25.06 6.60 2.76
N GLY A 112 25.00 6.90 4.06
CA GLY A 112 25.85 6.26 5.06
C GLY A 112 25.65 4.74 5.13
N ILE A 113 24.40 4.28 5.08
CA ILE A 113 24.07 2.85 5.08
C ILE A 113 24.46 2.21 3.75
N LEU A 114 24.20 2.87 2.62
CA LEU A 114 24.59 2.37 1.30
C LEU A 114 26.10 2.19 1.19
N ARG A 115 26.91 3.11 1.73
CA ARG A 115 28.38 2.94 1.80
C ARG A 115 28.77 1.71 2.62
N LYS A 116 28.16 1.51 3.80
CA LYS A 116 28.40 0.33 4.63
C LYS A 116 28.01 -0.97 3.91
N ILE A 117 26.88 -0.99 3.21
CA ILE A 117 26.46 -2.12 2.36
C ILE A 117 27.47 -2.34 1.23
N GLY A 118 27.94 -1.28 0.59
CA GLY A 118 28.97 -1.33 -0.46
C GLY A 118 30.26 -1.96 0.05
N TYR A 119 30.82 -1.47 1.17
CA TYR A 119 32.02 -2.05 1.78
C TYR A 119 31.83 -3.52 2.16
N LEU A 120 30.69 -3.87 2.75
CA LEU A 120 30.39 -5.24 3.13
C LEU A 120 30.23 -6.16 1.90
N SER A 121 29.62 -5.65 0.84
CA SER A 121 29.47 -6.35 -0.44
C SER A 121 30.83 -6.58 -1.10
N SER A 122 31.68 -5.55 -1.13
CA SER A 122 33.04 -5.66 -1.65
C SER A 122 33.87 -6.65 -0.83
N ALA A 123 33.79 -6.59 0.50
CA ALA A 123 34.47 -7.55 1.38
C ALA A 123 34.00 -8.99 1.13
N SER A 124 32.70 -9.20 0.95
CA SER A 124 32.16 -10.52 0.60
C SER A 124 32.66 -11.01 -0.76
N ILE A 125 32.65 -10.16 -1.81
CA ILE A 125 33.17 -10.51 -3.14
C ILE A 125 34.67 -10.82 -3.09
N SER A 126 35.45 -10.00 -2.39
CA SER A 126 36.89 -10.22 -2.22
C SER A 126 37.21 -11.52 -1.48
N LEU A 127 36.45 -11.85 -0.44
CA LEU A 127 36.56 -13.14 0.25
C LEU A 127 36.26 -14.30 -0.72
N TRP A 128 35.20 -14.21 -1.51
CA TRP A 128 34.89 -15.23 -2.51
C TRP A 128 36.02 -15.44 -3.54
N ASN A 129 36.58 -14.36 -4.07
CA ASN A 129 37.70 -14.43 -5.01
C ASN A 129 38.98 -15.01 -4.37
N PHE A 130 39.24 -14.65 -3.11
CA PHE A 130 40.37 -15.17 -2.36
C PHE A 130 40.22 -16.68 -2.11
N LEU A 131 39.06 -17.13 -1.66
CA LEU A 131 38.83 -18.56 -1.39
C LEU A 131 38.87 -19.42 -2.65
N SER A 132 38.28 -18.93 -3.75
CA SER A 132 38.31 -19.64 -5.03
C SER A 132 39.74 -19.77 -5.57
N SER A 133 40.54 -18.71 -5.50
CA SER A 133 41.94 -18.74 -5.96
C SER A 133 42.84 -19.62 -5.07
N HIS A 134 42.67 -19.60 -3.75
CA HIS A 134 43.51 -20.39 -2.84
C HIS A 134 43.19 -21.88 -2.88
N PHE A 135 41.95 -22.26 -3.18
CA PHE A 135 41.60 -23.66 -3.44
C PHE A 135 42.28 -24.18 -4.71
N VAL A 136 42.31 -23.38 -5.77
CA VAL A 136 42.99 -23.75 -7.03
C VAL A 136 44.51 -23.80 -6.82
N VAL A 137 45.09 -22.82 -6.13
CA VAL A 137 46.55 -22.78 -5.88
C VAL A 137 46.99 -23.88 -4.91
N SER A 138 46.21 -24.22 -3.88
CA SER A 138 46.55 -25.32 -2.97
C SER A 138 46.47 -26.69 -3.66
N ALA A 139 45.46 -26.90 -4.51
CA ALA A 139 45.38 -28.09 -5.35
C ALA A 139 46.57 -28.17 -6.32
N ILE A 140 46.95 -27.07 -6.96
CA ILE A 140 48.07 -27.02 -7.91
C ILE A 140 49.42 -27.23 -7.21
N ALA A 141 49.67 -26.57 -6.08
CA ALA A 141 50.93 -26.65 -5.33
C ALA A 141 51.17 -28.02 -4.69
N ILE A 142 50.10 -28.74 -4.37
CA ILE A 142 50.18 -30.15 -3.96
C ILE A 142 50.40 -31.04 -5.19
N SER A 143 49.82 -30.67 -6.34
CA SER A 143 49.98 -31.36 -7.62
C SER A 143 51.21 -30.95 -8.43
N SER A 144 52.17 -30.16 -7.91
CA SER A 144 53.46 -29.94 -8.59
C SER A 144 54.36 -31.18 -8.52
N GLY A 145 53.77 -32.31 -8.89
CA GLY A 145 54.30 -33.41 -9.68
C GLY A 145 53.40 -33.76 -10.91
N GLY A 146 52.61 -32.83 -11.48
CA GLY A 146 51.77 -33.13 -12.66
C GLY A 146 50.84 -32.03 -13.18
N ALA A 147 51.24 -31.43 -14.31
CA ALA A 147 50.48 -30.85 -15.42
C ALA A 147 49.26 -29.92 -15.21
N THR A 148 49.40 -28.74 -15.80
CA THR A 148 48.38 -27.70 -16.04
C THR A 148 47.28 -28.15 -17.00
N ASN A 149 46.01 -27.84 -16.69
CA ASN A 149 45.02 -27.31 -17.65
C ASN A 149 43.78 -26.77 -16.92
N GLY A 150 43.28 -25.62 -17.40
CA GLY A 150 42.36 -24.76 -16.66
C GLY A 150 40.87 -25.09 -16.81
N HIS A 151 40.02 -24.43 -16.01
CA HIS A 151 38.92 -23.57 -16.46
C HIS A 151 38.01 -23.08 -15.31
N GLN A 152 37.53 -21.85 -15.52
CA GLN A 152 36.29 -21.17 -15.08
C GLN A 152 35.80 -21.22 -13.62
N PRO A 153 35.54 -20.06 -12.98
CA PRO A 153 34.95 -20.00 -11.65
C PRO A 153 33.42 -20.13 -11.73
N VAL A 154 32.87 -21.17 -11.11
CA VAL A 154 31.45 -21.29 -10.79
C VAL A 154 31.22 -20.67 -9.42
N GLY A 155 30.45 -19.59 -9.35
CA GLY A 155 30.07 -18.99 -8.07
C GLY A 155 29.08 -17.86 -8.24
N ARG A 156 27.78 -18.17 -8.20
CA ARG A 156 26.71 -17.17 -8.10
C ARG A 156 26.04 -17.28 -6.74
N SER A 157 25.99 -16.16 -6.03
CA SER A 157 25.53 -16.07 -4.65
C SER A 157 24.02 -16.19 -4.52
N ILE A 158 23.56 -17.08 -3.65
CA ILE A 158 22.16 -17.19 -3.24
C ILE A 158 21.89 -16.11 -2.19
N ARG A 159 21.07 -15.11 -2.55
CA ARG A 159 20.50 -14.15 -1.59
C ARG A 159 19.07 -14.56 -1.29
N PHE A 160 18.84 -15.12 -0.11
CA PHE A 160 17.50 -15.18 0.45
C PHE A 160 17.15 -13.83 1.06
N SER A 161 16.18 -13.14 0.47
CA SER A 161 15.53 -12.00 1.11
C SER A 161 14.29 -12.50 1.83
N GLN A 162 14.18 -12.17 3.12
CA GLN A 162 12.93 -12.37 3.87
C GLN A 162 11.81 -11.56 3.23
N SER A 163 10.67 -12.21 2.96
CA SER A 163 9.42 -11.59 2.55
C SER A 163 8.68 -11.03 3.78
N ASN A 164 8.04 -9.87 3.59
CA ASN A 164 7.23 -9.22 4.61
C ASN A 164 5.88 -9.94 4.76
N LEU A 165 5.85 -11.07 5.49
CA LEU A 165 4.58 -11.69 5.90
C LEU A 165 3.74 -10.75 6.79
N GLN A 166 4.36 -9.77 7.45
CA GLN A 166 3.68 -8.90 8.41
C GLN A 166 2.58 -8.02 7.79
N PHE A 167 2.65 -7.71 6.49
CA PHE A 167 1.56 -7.02 5.78
C PHE A 167 0.36 -7.93 5.57
N LEU A 168 0.59 -9.18 5.16
CA LEU A 168 -0.50 -10.15 4.94
C LEU A 168 -1.12 -10.65 6.25
N THR A 169 -0.41 -10.50 7.38
CA THR A 169 -0.91 -10.84 8.71
C THR A 169 -1.41 -9.61 9.49
N SER A 170 -1.59 -8.45 8.83
CA SER A 170 -2.20 -7.30 9.51
C SER A 170 -3.63 -7.63 9.92
N LYS A 171 -4.09 -7.02 11.02
CA LYS A 171 -5.49 -7.16 11.43
C LYS A 171 -6.39 -6.59 10.35
N GLU A 172 -7.30 -7.42 9.85
CA GLU A 172 -8.36 -6.99 8.95
C GLU A 172 -9.43 -6.19 9.71
N LEU A 173 -10.25 -5.45 8.96
CA LEU A 173 -11.44 -4.79 9.51
C LEU A 173 -12.36 -5.82 10.17
N GLN A 174 -13.01 -5.40 11.26
CA GLN A 174 -13.91 -6.24 12.04
C GLN A 174 -15.17 -6.56 11.21
N GLN A 175 -15.29 -7.82 10.75
CA GLN A 175 -16.40 -8.25 9.89
C GLN A 175 -17.76 -8.20 10.60
N ASP A 176 -17.79 -8.40 11.92
CA ASP A 176 -19.00 -8.36 12.76
C ASP A 176 -19.33 -6.96 13.31
N ALA A 177 -18.58 -5.92 12.89
CA ALA A 177 -18.84 -4.55 13.33
C ALA A 177 -20.26 -4.13 12.96
N VAL A 178 -20.71 -4.46 11.74
CA VAL A 178 -22.02 -4.07 11.20
C VAL A 178 -22.75 -5.29 10.66
N ILE A 179 -23.96 -5.52 11.15
CA ILE A 179 -24.85 -6.56 10.64
C ILE A 179 -25.53 -6.03 9.38
N ARG A 180 -25.13 -6.52 8.22
CA ARG A 180 -25.73 -6.17 6.93
C ARG A 180 -26.76 -7.23 6.53
N SER A 181 -28.00 -6.83 6.29
CA SER A 181 -29.06 -7.72 5.80
C SER A 181 -29.59 -7.24 4.45
N GLU A 182 -29.91 -8.18 3.56
CA GLU A 182 -30.57 -7.86 2.29
C GLU A 182 -31.99 -7.32 2.51
N HIS A 183 -32.51 -6.64 1.50
CA HIS A 183 -33.83 -6.04 1.53
C HIS A 183 -34.89 -7.15 1.52
N THR A 184 -35.35 -7.60 2.69
CA THR A 184 -36.46 -8.56 2.78
C THR A 184 -37.78 -7.83 2.53
N THR A 185 -38.62 -8.38 1.66
CA THR A 185 -39.97 -7.89 1.34
C THR A 185 -40.95 -7.91 2.53
N GLU A 186 -40.53 -8.43 3.68
CA GLU A 186 -41.31 -8.45 4.92
C GLU A 186 -41.08 -7.17 5.73
N ALA A 187 -42.15 -6.37 5.84
CA ALA A 187 -42.23 -4.98 6.27
C ALA A 187 -41.92 -4.69 7.77
N GLN A 188 -40.94 -5.33 8.39
CA GLN A 188 -40.69 -5.18 9.85
C GLN A 188 -39.23 -4.93 10.24
N GLY A 189 -38.60 -3.91 9.66
CA GLY A 189 -37.57 -3.23 10.45
C GLY A 189 -36.84 -2.08 9.80
N LEU A 190 -36.14 -1.36 10.66
CA LEU A 190 -35.49 -0.08 10.38
C LEU A 190 -34.30 -0.27 9.41
N PRO A 191 -34.19 0.56 8.35
CA PRO A 191 -33.02 0.57 7.47
C PRO A 191 -31.70 0.78 8.20
N VAL A 192 -31.69 1.64 9.22
CA VAL A 192 -30.52 1.91 10.08
C VAL A 192 -30.93 1.79 11.54
N GLU A 193 -30.28 0.89 12.27
CA GLU A 193 -30.47 0.71 13.72
C GLU A 193 -29.10 0.63 14.40
N VAL A 194 -28.84 1.53 15.35
CA VAL A 194 -27.69 1.51 16.26
C VAL A 194 -28.21 1.49 17.68
N LYS A 195 -27.74 0.54 18.49
CA LYS A 195 -28.15 0.38 19.90
C LYS A 195 -26.93 0.28 20.80
N ASP A 196 -26.82 1.22 21.72
CA ASP A 196 -25.82 1.34 22.79
C ASP A 196 -24.40 1.06 22.28
N ALA A 197 -24.08 1.64 21.12
CA ALA A 197 -22.86 1.35 20.38
C ALA A 197 -21.71 2.27 20.79
N ASN A 198 -20.56 1.64 21.01
CA ASN A 198 -19.30 2.30 21.33
C ASN A 198 -18.28 2.06 20.21
N PHE A 199 -17.70 3.14 19.66
CA PHE A 199 -16.79 3.05 18.51
C PHE A 199 -15.39 3.62 18.80
N THR A 200 -14.36 3.03 18.20
CA THR A 200 -12.98 3.53 18.26
C THR A 200 -12.21 3.33 16.95
N TRP A 201 -11.22 4.19 16.69
CA TRP A 201 -10.38 4.12 15.48
C TRP A 201 -9.23 3.11 15.60
N SER A 202 -8.85 2.73 16.82
CA SER A 202 -7.71 1.86 17.07
C SER A 202 -8.08 0.75 18.04
N SER A 203 -7.66 -0.47 17.74
CA SER A 203 -7.85 -1.60 18.65
C SER A 203 -7.09 -1.33 19.97
N GLY A 204 -7.80 -1.13 21.07
CA GLY A 204 -7.23 -0.85 22.40
C GLY A 204 -7.12 0.63 22.79
N ALA A 205 -7.70 1.54 22.01
CA ALA A 205 -7.91 2.93 22.45
C ALA A 205 -9.30 3.11 23.08
N ASP A 206 -9.47 4.20 23.83
CA ASP A 206 -10.76 4.57 24.41
C ASP A 206 -11.82 4.85 23.32
N ALA A 207 -13.09 4.77 23.73
CA ALA A 207 -14.21 5.04 22.84
C ALA A 207 -14.18 6.50 22.37
N THR A 208 -14.17 6.71 21.05
CA THR A 208 -14.32 8.03 20.44
C THR A 208 -15.79 8.45 20.43
N LEU A 209 -16.68 7.48 20.24
CA LEU A 209 -18.13 7.65 20.35
C LEU A 209 -18.64 6.69 21.41
N SER A 210 -19.40 7.21 22.37
CA SER A 210 -19.94 6.44 23.48
C SER A 210 -21.47 6.50 23.53
N ASP A 211 -22.09 5.36 23.85
CA ASP A 211 -23.51 5.19 24.14
C ASP A 211 -24.42 5.73 23.02
N ILE A 212 -24.07 5.41 21.78
CA ILE A 212 -24.83 5.85 20.61
C ILE A 212 -26.02 4.91 20.40
N SER A 213 -27.23 5.48 20.47
CA SER A 213 -28.48 4.82 20.15
C SER A 213 -29.28 5.66 19.14
N LEU A 214 -29.50 5.12 17.93
CA LEU A 214 -30.26 5.79 16.87
C LEU A 214 -31.06 4.78 16.03
N SER A 215 -32.24 5.21 15.57
CA SER A 215 -33.12 4.41 14.72
C SER A 215 -33.73 5.31 13.65
N VAL A 216 -33.53 4.95 12.37
CA VAL A 216 -34.03 5.76 11.24
C VAL A 216 -35.08 4.95 10.47
N PRO A 217 -36.35 5.39 10.43
CA PRO A 217 -37.39 4.81 9.59
C PRO A 217 -37.10 4.94 8.09
N GLN A 218 -37.78 4.13 7.28
CA GLN A 218 -37.66 4.21 5.83
C GLN A 218 -38.32 5.50 5.31
N GLY A 219 -37.63 6.22 4.43
CA GLY A 219 -38.10 7.46 3.81
C GLY A 219 -37.80 8.72 4.64
N ASP A 220 -37.21 8.58 5.82
CA ASP A 220 -36.88 9.72 6.68
C ASP A 220 -35.50 10.32 6.33
N LEU A 221 -35.43 11.66 6.33
CA LEU A 221 -34.19 12.41 6.22
C LEU A 221 -33.68 12.76 7.64
N LEU A 222 -32.63 12.08 8.09
CA LEU A 222 -31.97 12.39 9.37
C LEU A 222 -30.83 13.40 9.18
N ALA A 223 -30.89 14.50 9.91
CA ALA A 223 -29.80 15.48 9.97
C ALA A 223 -28.96 15.31 11.25
N VAL A 224 -27.64 15.21 11.12
CA VAL A 224 -26.70 15.15 12.26
C VAL A 224 -25.96 16.48 12.38
N VAL A 225 -26.22 17.21 13.46
CA VAL A 225 -25.63 18.54 13.72
C VAL A 225 -24.76 18.53 14.98
N GLY A 226 -23.72 19.36 15.00
CA GLY A 226 -22.80 19.45 16.14
C GLY A 226 -21.54 20.25 15.84
N ARG A 227 -20.79 20.60 16.89
CA ARG A 227 -19.54 21.37 16.80
C ARG A 227 -18.49 20.65 15.92
N VAL A 228 -17.50 21.40 15.43
CA VAL A 228 -16.33 20.80 14.75
C VAL A 228 -15.63 19.84 15.71
N GLY A 229 -15.29 18.63 15.24
CA GLY A 229 -14.67 17.60 16.08
C GLY A 229 -15.63 16.83 17.00
N SER A 230 -16.95 17.04 16.91
CA SER A 230 -17.93 16.31 17.72
C SER A 230 -18.18 14.85 17.29
N GLY A 231 -17.43 14.32 16.32
CA GLY A 231 -17.54 12.93 15.87
C GLY A 231 -18.63 12.63 14.82
N LYS A 232 -19.15 13.62 14.09
CA LYS A 232 -20.17 13.42 13.03
C LYS A 232 -19.70 12.47 11.92
N SER A 233 -18.55 12.75 11.32
CA SER A 233 -17.95 11.88 10.29
C SER A 233 -17.53 10.52 10.87
N SER A 234 -17.13 10.49 12.15
CA SER A 234 -16.88 9.23 12.88
C SER A 234 -18.16 8.39 13.01
N LEU A 235 -19.32 9.01 13.24
CA LEU A 235 -20.59 8.29 13.33
C LEU A 235 -20.92 7.59 12.00
N LEU A 236 -20.76 8.30 10.87
CA LEU A 236 -20.94 7.72 9.54
C LEU A 236 -19.94 6.59 9.28
N SER A 237 -18.69 6.76 9.68
CA SER A 237 -17.64 5.73 9.56
C SER A 237 -17.94 4.49 10.41
N GLY A 238 -18.49 4.68 11.62
CA GLY A 238 -18.94 3.59 12.48
C GLY A 238 -20.14 2.83 11.90
N ILE A 239 -21.08 3.54 11.27
CA ILE A 239 -22.23 2.95 10.57
C ILE A 239 -21.75 2.15 9.33
N LEU A 240 -20.78 2.66 8.58
CA LEU A 240 -20.21 1.97 7.41
C LEU A 240 -19.41 0.70 7.78
N GLY A 241 -18.90 0.64 9.02
CA GLY A 241 -18.04 -0.45 9.50
C GLY A 241 -16.55 -0.19 9.33
N GLU A 242 -16.14 1.06 9.13
CA GLU A 242 -14.73 1.49 9.03
C GLU A 242 -14.07 1.70 10.41
N MET A 243 -14.88 1.78 11.48
CA MET A 243 -14.40 1.87 12.87
C MET A 243 -14.62 0.55 13.61
N TYR A 244 -13.79 0.29 14.63
CA TYR A 244 -13.98 -0.84 15.53
C TYR A 244 -15.17 -0.60 16.45
N LYS A 245 -16.03 -1.61 16.59
CA LYS A 245 -17.16 -1.60 17.52
C LYS A 245 -16.74 -2.32 18.80
N LEU A 246 -16.70 -1.58 19.91
CA LEU A 246 -16.35 -2.12 21.23
C LEU A 246 -17.54 -2.84 21.88
N SER A 247 -18.74 -2.27 21.77
CA SER A 247 -19.98 -2.83 22.29
C SER A 247 -21.18 -2.33 21.50
N GLY A 248 -22.36 -2.89 21.78
CA GLY A 248 -23.62 -2.54 21.14
C GLY A 248 -23.86 -3.26 19.81
N LYS A 249 -24.90 -2.82 19.11
CA LYS A 249 -25.36 -3.41 17.84
C LYS A 249 -25.51 -2.33 16.78
N VAL A 250 -25.02 -2.61 15.57
CA VAL A 250 -25.22 -1.78 14.37
C VAL A 250 -25.82 -2.68 13.30
N GLN A 251 -26.96 -2.28 12.74
CA GLN A 251 -27.63 -2.99 11.66
C GLN A 251 -27.94 -2.03 10.51
N LEU A 252 -27.57 -2.46 9.30
CA LEU A 252 -27.88 -1.78 8.04
C LEU A 252 -28.64 -2.74 7.12
N ARG A 253 -29.71 -2.25 6.50
CA ARG A 253 -30.51 -3.03 5.55
C ARG A 253 -30.45 -2.41 4.16
N GLY A 254 -30.19 -3.24 3.15
CA GLY A 254 -30.14 -2.82 1.75
C GLY A 254 -28.79 -2.28 1.28
N LYS A 255 -28.79 -1.70 0.08
CA LYS A 255 -27.61 -1.07 -0.54
C LYS A 255 -27.33 0.28 0.11
N VAL A 256 -26.05 0.57 0.32
CA VAL A 256 -25.59 1.82 0.97
C VAL A 256 -24.76 2.61 -0.02
N ALA A 257 -25.05 3.91 -0.16
CA ALA A 257 -24.21 4.86 -0.89
C ALA A 257 -23.63 5.90 0.07
N TYR A 258 -22.36 6.27 -0.13
CA TYR A 258 -21.63 7.19 0.72
C TYR A 258 -21.02 8.33 -0.08
N ALA A 259 -21.33 9.57 0.29
CA ALA A 259 -20.64 10.76 -0.19
C ALA A 259 -19.70 11.28 0.90
N ALA A 260 -18.40 11.18 0.66
CA ALA A 260 -17.37 11.57 1.63
C ALA A 260 -17.16 13.09 1.70
N GLN A 261 -16.76 13.58 2.88
CA GLN A 261 -16.43 15.00 3.08
C GLN A 261 -15.30 15.49 2.18
N THR A 262 -14.31 14.62 1.90
CA THR A 262 -13.29 14.86 0.88
C THR A 262 -13.56 13.95 -0.32
N PRO A 263 -14.21 14.47 -1.38
CA PRO A 263 -14.54 13.70 -2.56
C PRO A 263 -13.32 13.04 -3.20
N TRP A 264 -13.43 11.75 -3.50
CA TRP A 264 -12.42 11.02 -4.26
C TRP A 264 -12.92 10.73 -5.67
N LEU A 265 -12.11 11.09 -6.67
CA LEU A 265 -12.40 10.86 -8.08
C LEU A 265 -11.38 9.88 -8.67
N LEU A 266 -11.87 8.96 -9.49
CA LEU A 266 -11.07 8.05 -10.31
C LEU A 266 -10.30 8.85 -11.37
N SER A 267 -9.12 8.34 -11.73
CA SER A 267 -8.36 8.83 -12.88
C SER A 267 -8.96 8.29 -14.17
N ALA A 268 -10.12 8.83 -14.52
CA ALA A 268 -11.06 8.35 -15.54
C ALA A 268 -11.87 9.55 -16.11
N THR A 269 -12.77 9.31 -17.05
CA THR A 269 -13.69 10.37 -17.53
C THR A 269 -14.68 10.79 -16.43
N LEU A 270 -15.31 11.96 -16.58
CA LEU A 270 -16.36 12.40 -15.65
C LEU A 270 -17.54 11.45 -15.65
N LYS A 271 -17.95 11.00 -16.84
CA LYS A 271 -18.99 10.00 -17.01
C LYS A 271 -18.67 8.69 -16.29
N GLU A 272 -17.46 8.15 -16.46
CA GLU A 272 -17.02 6.94 -15.75
C GLU A 272 -17.01 7.15 -14.23
N ASN A 273 -16.66 8.35 -13.76
CA ASN A 273 -16.72 8.71 -12.34
C ASN A 273 -18.14 8.72 -11.79
N ILE A 274 -19.16 9.06 -12.59
CA ILE A 274 -20.57 9.11 -12.16
C ILE A 274 -21.19 7.71 -12.26
N LEU A 275 -20.98 7.01 -13.38
CA LEU A 275 -21.50 5.66 -13.59
C LEU A 275 -20.87 4.64 -12.64
N PHE A 276 -19.57 4.76 -12.39
CA PHE A 276 -18.82 3.95 -11.43
C PHE A 276 -19.04 2.42 -11.61
N GLY A 277 -19.15 1.97 -12.85
CA GLY A 277 -19.37 0.57 -13.22
C GLY A 277 -20.84 0.15 -13.35
N ALA A 278 -21.80 1.04 -13.07
CA ALA A 278 -23.22 0.82 -13.36
C ALA A 278 -23.52 1.00 -14.87
N GLU A 279 -24.61 0.37 -15.33
CA GLU A 279 -25.08 0.52 -16.71
C GLU A 279 -25.47 1.96 -17.01
N TYR A 280 -25.20 2.41 -18.23
CA TYR A 280 -25.54 3.75 -18.69
C TYR A 280 -27.04 3.82 -19.04
N ASP A 281 -27.79 4.54 -18.21
CA ASP A 281 -29.19 4.89 -18.40
C ASP A 281 -29.25 6.39 -18.70
N LYS A 282 -29.54 6.74 -19.95
CA LYS A 282 -29.49 8.13 -20.42
C LYS A 282 -30.46 9.04 -19.67
N GLU A 283 -31.70 8.57 -19.45
CA GLU A 283 -32.73 9.39 -18.78
C GLU A 283 -32.35 9.65 -17.32
N LEU A 284 -31.89 8.61 -16.62
CA LEU A 284 -31.38 8.76 -15.26
C LEU A 284 -30.16 9.67 -15.22
N TYR A 285 -29.19 9.44 -16.10
CA TYR A 285 -27.94 10.20 -16.12
C TYR A 285 -28.22 11.69 -16.33
N ASP A 286 -29.03 12.04 -17.32
CA ASP A 286 -29.41 13.42 -17.61
C ASP A 286 -30.16 14.04 -16.41
N SER A 287 -31.04 13.27 -15.75
CA SER A 287 -31.74 13.72 -14.54
C SER A 287 -30.80 13.97 -13.35
N VAL A 288 -29.79 13.12 -13.14
CA VAL A 288 -28.81 13.24 -12.06
C VAL A 288 -27.87 14.42 -12.32
N ILE A 289 -27.42 14.62 -13.56
CA ILE A 289 -26.62 15.78 -13.95
C ILE A 289 -27.38 17.09 -13.71
N ALA A 290 -28.67 17.13 -14.08
CA ALA A 290 -29.52 18.28 -13.85
C ALA A 290 -29.78 18.53 -12.35
N GLY A 291 -30.12 17.47 -11.58
CA GLY A 291 -30.34 17.55 -10.13
C GLY A 291 -29.08 18.00 -9.39
N CYS A 292 -27.91 17.50 -9.79
CA CYS A 292 -26.63 17.88 -9.19
C CYS A 292 -26.08 19.24 -9.68
N ALA A 293 -26.84 20.00 -10.48
CA ALA A 293 -26.41 21.27 -11.07
C ALA A 293 -25.06 21.19 -11.81
N LEU A 294 -24.79 20.09 -12.52
CA LEU A 294 -23.53 19.88 -13.25
C LEU A 294 -23.59 20.31 -14.72
N VAL A 295 -24.77 20.67 -15.23
CA VAL A 295 -25.00 21.04 -16.65
C VAL A 295 -24.06 22.16 -17.09
N ASP A 296 -23.99 23.25 -16.33
CA ASP A 296 -23.16 24.41 -16.66
C ASP A 296 -21.66 24.08 -16.55
N ASP A 297 -21.26 23.25 -15.58
CA ASP A 297 -19.87 22.82 -15.44
C ASP A 297 -19.42 21.98 -16.64
N LEU A 298 -20.27 21.05 -17.09
CA LEU A 298 -19.97 20.20 -18.24
C LEU A 298 -19.90 21.02 -19.53
N ALA A 299 -20.76 22.03 -19.70
CA ALA A 299 -20.73 22.91 -20.87
C ALA A 299 -19.45 23.76 -20.95
N MET A 300 -18.80 24.05 -19.82
CA MET A 300 -17.53 24.78 -19.78
C MET A 300 -16.31 23.91 -20.12
N LEU A 301 -16.43 22.58 -20.06
CA LEU A 301 -15.34 21.65 -20.35
C LEU A 301 -15.24 21.40 -21.85
N LYS A 302 -14.01 21.28 -22.36
CA LYS A 302 -13.74 21.10 -23.79
C LYS A 302 -14.40 19.86 -24.38
N ASP A 303 -14.40 18.76 -23.62
CA ASP A 303 -14.91 17.45 -24.03
C ASP A 303 -16.17 17.06 -23.25
N GLY A 304 -16.84 18.02 -22.59
CA GLY A 304 -18.03 17.75 -21.79
C GLY A 304 -17.79 16.69 -20.71
N ASP A 305 -18.64 15.68 -20.66
CA ASP A 305 -18.59 14.58 -19.70
C ASP A 305 -17.57 13.47 -20.03
N GLU A 306 -16.98 13.49 -21.23
CA GLU A 306 -15.84 12.63 -21.61
C GLU A 306 -14.49 13.24 -21.17
N THR A 307 -14.51 14.42 -20.55
CA THR A 307 -13.30 15.07 -20.04
C THR A 307 -12.59 14.21 -19.00
N GLN A 308 -11.28 14.02 -19.18
CA GLN A 308 -10.43 13.29 -18.25
C GLN A 308 -10.15 14.09 -16.96
N VAL A 309 -10.53 13.54 -15.82
CA VAL A 309 -10.40 14.18 -14.50
C VAL A 309 -8.94 14.22 -14.01
N GLY A 310 -8.14 13.23 -14.42
CA GLY A 310 -6.74 13.07 -13.98
C GLY A 310 -6.59 12.67 -12.51
N GLU A 311 -5.36 12.43 -12.06
CA GLU A 311 -5.10 11.93 -10.69
C GLU A 311 -5.58 12.92 -9.62
N LYS A 312 -6.49 12.48 -8.74
CA LYS A 312 -7.15 13.28 -7.68
C LYS A 312 -7.96 14.50 -8.17
N GLY A 313 -8.27 14.57 -9.47
CA GLY A 313 -9.09 15.63 -10.03
C GLY A 313 -8.51 17.03 -9.88
N ILE A 314 -7.17 17.21 -9.95
CA ILE A 314 -6.51 18.51 -9.71
C ILE A 314 -7.08 19.64 -10.60
N ALA A 315 -7.61 19.30 -11.77
CA ALA A 315 -8.21 20.24 -12.70
C ALA A 315 -9.56 20.84 -12.25
N LEU A 316 -10.25 20.20 -11.30
CA LEU A 316 -11.61 20.58 -10.88
C LEU A 316 -11.62 21.40 -9.58
N SER A 317 -12.61 22.29 -9.44
CA SER A 317 -12.85 23.03 -8.20
C SER A 317 -13.38 22.12 -7.08
N GLY A 318 -13.30 22.57 -5.83
CA GLY A 318 -13.82 21.81 -4.68
C GLY A 318 -15.32 21.48 -4.83
N GLY A 319 -16.13 22.49 -5.18
CA GLY A 319 -17.57 22.33 -5.39
C GLY A 319 -17.92 21.44 -6.58
N GLN A 320 -17.13 21.45 -7.66
CA GLN A 320 -17.29 20.50 -8.77
C GLN A 320 -17.04 19.07 -8.31
N LYS A 321 -15.95 18.82 -7.57
CA LYS A 321 -15.65 17.48 -7.04
C LYS A 321 -16.76 16.97 -6.10
N ALA A 322 -17.29 17.84 -5.24
CA ALA A 322 -18.38 17.50 -4.34
C ALA A 322 -19.64 17.11 -5.12
N ARG A 323 -20.03 17.90 -6.12
CA ARG A 323 -21.20 17.60 -6.98
C ARG A 323 -21.03 16.34 -7.82
N ILE A 324 -19.85 16.06 -8.35
CA ILE A 324 -19.57 14.82 -9.09
C ILE A 324 -19.65 13.60 -8.14
N SER A 325 -19.11 13.71 -6.92
CA SER A 325 -19.23 12.65 -5.94
C SER A 325 -20.67 12.44 -5.48
N LEU A 326 -21.45 13.52 -5.33
CA LEU A 326 -22.86 13.44 -5.02
C LEU A 326 -23.65 12.78 -6.15
N ALA A 327 -23.39 13.17 -7.41
CA ALA A 327 -23.98 12.57 -8.59
C ALA A 327 -23.72 11.08 -8.67
N ARG A 328 -22.49 10.63 -8.38
CA ARG A 328 -22.14 9.20 -8.25
C ARG A 328 -22.98 8.50 -7.19
N THR A 329 -23.10 9.11 -6.01
CA THR A 329 -23.88 8.54 -4.90
C THR A 329 -25.36 8.39 -5.29
N VAL A 330 -25.96 9.40 -5.93
CA VAL A 330 -27.36 9.39 -6.38
C VAL A 330 -27.58 8.38 -7.52
N TYR A 331 -26.66 8.33 -8.50
CA TYR A 331 -26.75 7.40 -9.62
C TYR A 331 -26.71 5.93 -9.19
N ALA A 332 -26.07 5.63 -8.04
CA ALA A 332 -25.97 4.27 -7.51
C ALA A 332 -27.32 3.63 -7.10
N ARG A 333 -28.41 4.41 -6.98
CA ARG A 333 -29.75 3.94 -6.59
C ARG A 333 -29.71 3.02 -5.35
N ALA A 334 -29.10 3.51 -4.27
CA ALA A 334 -29.01 2.80 -3.00
C ALA A 334 -30.28 2.96 -2.15
N ASP A 335 -30.44 2.12 -1.13
CA ASP A 335 -31.54 2.18 -0.16
C ASP A 335 -31.23 3.15 0.99
N VAL A 336 -29.95 3.26 1.37
CA VAL A 336 -29.46 4.13 2.44
C VAL A 336 -28.39 5.07 1.89
N TYR A 337 -28.58 6.37 2.08
CA TYR A 337 -27.64 7.41 1.68
C TYR A 337 -26.96 8.03 2.90
N LEU A 338 -25.64 7.94 2.96
CA LEU A 338 -24.82 8.56 3.99
C LEU A 338 -24.05 9.73 3.36
N LEU A 339 -24.40 10.95 3.73
CA LEU A 339 -23.84 12.17 3.14
C LEU A 339 -23.04 12.95 4.18
N ASP A 340 -21.72 13.01 4.01
CA ASP A 340 -20.80 13.69 4.93
C ASP A 340 -20.48 15.09 4.42
N ASP A 341 -21.29 16.06 4.84
CA ASP A 341 -21.15 17.49 4.52
C ASP A 341 -21.03 17.82 3.01
N PRO A 342 -21.97 17.33 2.16
CA PRO A 342 -21.90 17.48 0.70
C PRO A 342 -22.07 18.92 0.21
N LEU A 343 -22.60 19.83 1.05
CA LEU A 343 -22.91 21.21 0.68
C LEU A 343 -21.83 22.22 1.09
N SER A 344 -20.78 21.79 1.77
CA SER A 344 -19.74 22.67 2.36
C SER A 344 -18.92 23.49 1.35
N SER A 345 -18.81 23.01 0.12
CA SER A 345 -17.92 23.59 -0.91
C SER A 345 -18.67 24.24 -2.07
N VAL A 346 -19.99 24.41 -1.94
CA VAL A 346 -20.86 25.00 -2.97
C VAL A 346 -21.50 26.29 -2.47
N ASP A 347 -21.78 27.21 -3.40
CA ASP A 347 -22.46 28.47 -3.09
C ASP A 347 -23.92 28.24 -2.66
N ALA A 348 -24.48 29.18 -1.89
CA ALA A 348 -25.83 29.05 -1.33
C ALA A 348 -26.94 28.84 -2.38
N HIS A 349 -26.79 29.37 -3.60
CA HIS A 349 -27.75 29.15 -4.67
C HIS A 349 -27.73 27.69 -5.17
N VAL A 350 -26.52 27.16 -5.41
CA VAL A 350 -26.32 25.76 -5.81
C VAL A 350 -26.76 24.82 -4.70
N ALA A 351 -26.44 25.15 -3.44
CA ALA A 351 -26.86 24.35 -2.28
C ALA A 351 -28.38 24.22 -2.17
N ARG A 352 -29.15 25.30 -2.43
CA ARG A 352 -30.62 25.24 -2.47
C ARG A 352 -31.11 24.36 -3.61
N HIS A 353 -30.53 24.50 -4.81
CA HIS A 353 -30.87 23.64 -5.94
C HIS A 353 -30.66 22.16 -5.60
N LEU A 354 -29.50 21.80 -5.02
CA LEU A 354 -29.19 20.43 -4.61
C LEU A 354 -30.09 19.87 -3.50
N PHE A 355 -30.72 20.73 -2.71
CA PHE A 355 -31.61 20.33 -1.62
C PHE A 355 -33.06 20.18 -2.09
N ASP A 356 -33.50 21.06 -3.00
CA ASP A 356 -34.89 21.13 -3.47
C ASP A 356 -35.16 20.22 -4.69
N LYS A 357 -34.14 19.90 -5.48
CA LYS A 357 -34.21 19.09 -6.71
C LYS A 357 -33.51 17.76 -6.50
#